data_AF-A0A9E5I439-F1
#
_entry.id   AF-A0A9E5I439-F1
#
_cell.length_a   1.000
_cell.length_b   1.000
_cell.length_c   1.000
_cell.angle_alpha   90.00
_cell.angle_beta   90.00
_cell.angle_gamma   90.00
#
_symmetry.space_group_name_H-M   'P 1'
#
loop_
_entity.id
_entity.type
_entity.pdbx_description
1 polymer ?
#
loop_
_entity_poly.entity_id
_entity_poly.type
_entity_poly.pdbx_seq_one_letter_code
_entity_poly.pdbx_strand_id
1 'polypeptide(L)' 'MKKLIVMLTVILFSQNLAFAQNAEIKKSAKSGICYSADSKSYKKLKDFTPYKTMDECIAAGGKLPKAAKKKAA' A
#
# COMPACT_ATOMS: atom_id res chain seq x y z
N MET A 1 -0.44 -39.66 15.50
CA MET A 1 -0.94 -39.09 14.24
C MET A 1 -1.69 -37.76 14.43
N LYS A 2 -2.61 -37.63 15.40
CA LYS A 2 -3.32 -36.35 15.66
C LYS A 2 -2.38 -35.18 16.04
N LYS A 3 -1.31 -35.44 16.79
CA LYS A 3 -0.30 -34.42 17.18
C LYS A 3 0.49 -33.87 15.98
N LEU A 4 0.66 -34.68 14.92
CA LEU A 4 1.35 -34.29 13.70
C LEU A 4 0.47 -33.37 12.83
N ILE A 5 -0.84 -33.62 12.82
CA ILE A 5 -1.84 -32.78 12.14
C ILE A 5 -1.95 -31.40 12.83
N VAL A 6 -1.96 -31.36 14.17
CA VAL A 6 -2.01 -30.10 14.94
C VAL A 6 -0.74 -29.25 14.76
N MET A 7 0.42 -29.88 14.64
CA MET A 7 1.68 -29.18 14.35
C MET A 7 1.70 -28.58 12.93
N LEU A 8 1.17 -29.29 11.94
CA LEU A 8 1.17 -28.85 10.54
C LEU A 8 0.22 -27.65 10.32
N THR A 9 -0.88 -27.56 11.08
CA THR A 9 -1.81 -26.43 11.02
C THR A 9 -1.27 -25.13 11.63
N VAL A 10 -0.37 -25.22 12.62
CA VAL A 10 0.23 -24.03 13.26
C VAL A 10 1.26 -23.34 12.35
N ILE A 11 1.98 -24.10 11.53
CA ILE A 11 3.02 -23.59 10.62
C ILE A 11 2.42 -22.80 9.43
N LEU A 12 1.21 -23.16 8.99
CA LEU A 12 0.51 -22.48 7.90
C LEU A 12 -0.07 -21.11 8.31
N PHE A 13 -0.31 -20.89 9.61
CA PHE A 13 -0.87 -19.63 10.13
C PHE A 13 0.18 -18.53 10.33
N SER A 14 1.48 -18.87 10.27
CA SER A 14 2.58 -17.94 10.56
C SER A 14 2.99 -17.05 9.39
N GLN A 15 2.40 -17.22 8.20
CA GLN A 15 2.85 -16.54 6.97
C GLN A 15 2.17 -15.19 6.69
N ASN A 16 1.54 -14.57 7.69
CA ASN A 16 0.99 -13.22 7.55
C ASN A 16 1.97 -12.16 8.08
N LEU A 17 3.17 -12.13 7.51
CA LEU A 17 4.10 -11.01 7.71
C LEU A 17 3.73 -9.91 6.71
N ALA A 18 2.74 -9.09 7.08
CA ALA A 18 2.34 -7.94 6.29
C ALA A 18 3.50 -6.93 6.21
N PHE A 19 3.96 -6.72 4.99
CA PHE A 19 5.06 -5.84 4.59
C PHE A 19 4.69 -4.38 4.90
N ALA A 20 5.14 -3.87 6.05
CA ALA A 20 4.95 -2.47 6.44
C ALA A 20 6.28 -1.85 6.84
N GLN A 21 7.17 -1.65 5.86
CA GLN A 21 8.43 -0.95 6.10
C GLN A 21 8.78 -0.19 4.80
N ASN A 22 8.62 1.14 4.82
CA ASN A 22 9.02 2.08 3.76
C ASN A 22 8.06 2.26 2.56
N ALA A 23 6.81 2.64 2.86
CA ALA A 23 5.89 3.10 1.83
C ALA A 23 6.13 4.58 1.51
N GLU A 24 6.66 4.83 0.32
CA GLU A 24 6.91 6.18 -0.19
C GLU A 24 5.66 6.79 -0.84
N ILE A 25 4.68 5.93 -1.18
CA ILE A 25 3.43 6.30 -1.82
C ILE A 25 2.24 5.99 -0.91
N LYS A 26 1.26 6.90 -0.88
CA LYS A 26 -0.02 6.73 -0.18
C LYS A 26 -1.17 6.88 -1.15
N LYS A 27 -2.03 5.87 -1.24
CA LYS A 27 -3.31 5.97 -1.93
C LYS A 27 -4.36 6.56 -0.99
N SER A 28 -5.04 7.62 -1.39
CA SER A 28 -6.18 8.13 -0.64
C SER A 28 -7.33 7.13 -0.70
N ALA A 29 -7.88 6.78 0.47
CA ALA A 29 -9.09 5.95 0.53
C ALA A 29 -10.32 6.66 -0.06
N LYS A 30 -10.39 7.99 0.06
CA LYS A 30 -11.52 8.80 -0.44
C LYS A 30 -11.51 8.98 -1.97
N SER A 31 -10.37 9.32 -2.54
CA SER A 31 -10.28 9.66 -3.98
C SER A 31 -9.68 8.54 -4.83
N GLY A 32 -9.08 7.53 -4.20
CA GLY A 32 -8.32 6.48 -4.90
C GLY A 32 -7.04 7.01 -5.55
N ILE A 33 -6.58 8.22 -5.23
CA ILE A 33 -5.41 8.84 -5.86
C ILE A 33 -4.14 8.47 -5.10
N CYS A 34 -3.10 8.10 -5.84
CA CYS A 34 -1.75 7.83 -5.33
C CYS A 34 -0.97 9.14 -5.16
N TYR A 35 -0.45 9.39 -3.96
CA TYR A 35 0.39 10.54 -3.63
C TYR A 35 1.75 10.07 -3.17
N SER A 36 2.81 10.67 -3.69
CA SER A 36 4.18 10.47 -3.23
C SER A 36 4.51 11.34 -2.01
N ALA A 37 5.52 10.96 -1.24
CA ALA A 37 5.93 11.64 -0.01
C ALA A 37 6.29 13.13 -0.18
N ASP A 38 6.68 13.53 -1.39
CA ASP A 38 6.96 14.91 -1.79
C ASP A 38 5.70 15.79 -1.92
N SER A 39 4.52 15.19 -2.04
CA SER A 39 3.27 15.92 -2.26
C SER A 39 2.73 16.52 -0.95
N LYS A 40 2.31 17.79 -0.98
CA LYS A 40 1.67 18.45 0.18
C LYS A 40 0.46 17.68 0.75
N SER A 41 -0.26 16.96 -0.11
CA SER A 41 -1.41 16.15 0.27
C SER A 41 -1.02 14.89 1.05
N TYR A 42 0.20 14.37 0.88
CA TYR A 42 0.67 13.14 1.52
C TYR A 42 0.58 13.19 3.06
N LYS A 43 0.92 14.35 3.65
CA LYS A 43 0.82 14.58 5.10
C LYS A 43 -0.61 14.85 5.58
N LYS A 44 -1.51 15.24 4.66
CA LYS A 44 -2.91 15.57 4.96
C LYS A 44 -3.86 14.37 4.81
N LEU A 45 -3.41 13.30 4.16
CA LEU A 45 -4.16 12.05 4.05
C LEU A 45 -4.32 11.44 5.44
N LYS A 46 -5.57 11.44 5.94
CA LYS A 46 -5.95 10.76 7.19
C LYS A 46 -6.20 9.27 6.94
N ASP A 47 -6.99 8.97 5.90
CA ASP A 47 -7.31 7.61 5.47
C ASP A 47 -6.55 7.28 4.19
N PHE A 48 -5.57 6.40 4.30
CA PHE A 48 -4.73 6.02 3.18
C PHE A 48 -4.21 4.59 3.25
N THR A 49 -3.92 4.03 2.08
CA THR A 49 -3.22 2.76 1.93
C THR A 49 -1.78 3.04 1.52
N PRO A 50 -0.79 2.60 2.31
CA PRO A 50 0.63 2.75 1.97
C PRO A 50 1.05 1.76 0.87
N TYR A 51 1.88 2.20 -0.07
CA TYR A 51 2.50 1.40 -1.15
C TYR A 51 3.98 1.74 -1.27
N LYS A 52 4.80 0.78 -1.71
CA LYS A 52 6.24 0.97 -1.86
C LYS A 52 6.56 1.86 -3.05
N THR A 53 5.86 1.65 -4.16
CA THR A 53 6.09 2.37 -5.42
C THR A 53 4.78 2.93 -6.00
N MET A 54 4.92 3.86 -6.95
CA MET A 54 3.76 4.43 -7.63
C MET A 54 3.08 3.37 -8.47
N ASP A 55 3.86 2.52 -9.16
CA ASP A 55 3.36 1.43 -9.99
C ASP A 55 2.53 0.43 -9.19
N GLU A 56 2.97 0.04 -7.99
CA GLU A 56 2.18 -0.83 -7.10
C GLU A 56 0.85 -0.17 -6.72
N CYS A 57 0.85 1.13 -6.44
CA CYS A 57 -0.36 1.86 -6.12
C CYS A 57 -1.34 1.90 -7.30
N ILE A 58 -0.84 2.08 -8.52
CA ILE A 58 -1.65 2.06 -9.75
C ILE A 58 -2.16 0.64 -10.04
N ALA A 59 -1.31 -0.39 -9.89
CA ALA A 59 -1.68 -1.79 -10.05
C ALA A 59 -2.77 -2.22 -9.06
N ALA A 60 -2.76 -1.67 -7.85
CA ALA A 60 -3.81 -1.84 -6.85
C ALA A 60 -5.07 -0.98 -7.13
N GLY A 61 -5.25 -0.47 -8.35
CA GLY A 61 -6.40 0.33 -8.77
C GLY A 61 -6.35 1.79 -8.33
N GLY A 62 -5.16 2.32 -8.08
CA GLY A 62 -4.94 3.73 -7.78
C GLY A 62 -4.88 4.61 -9.04
N LYS A 63 -5.10 5.92 -8.86
CA LYS A 63 -5.08 6.92 -9.95
C LYS A 63 -3.97 7.94 -9.72
N LEU A 64 -3.36 8.42 -10.80
CA LEU A 64 -2.39 9.51 -10.72
C LEU A 64 -3.08 10.85 -10.38
N PRO A 65 -2.44 11.73 -9.58
CA PRO A 65 -2.99 13.05 -9.30
C PRO A 65 -3.03 13.90 -10.57
N LYS A 66 -4.11 14.65 -10.78
CA LYS A 66 -4.23 15.59 -11.91
C LYS A 66 -3.11 16.65 -11.93
N ALA A 67 -2.59 17.02 -10.76
CA ALA A 67 -1.50 18.00 -10.63
C ALA A 67 -0.14 17.46 -11.11
N ALA A 68 0.10 16.14 -11.08
CA ALA A 68 1.32 15.55 -11.61
C ALA A 68 1.41 15.74 -13.13
N LYS A 69 0.26 15.76 -13.84
CA LYS A 69 0.22 16.05 -15.28
C LYS A 69 0.65 17.48 -15.65
N LYS A 70 0.66 18.43 -14.71
CA LYS A 70 1.06 19.82 -14.99
C LYS A 70 2.56 20.09 -14.83
N LYS A 71 3.34 19.19 -14.23
CA LYS A 71 4.79 19.38 -14.03
C LYS A 71 5.65 18.89 -15.22
N ALA A 72 5.01 18.51 -16.32
CA ALA A 72 5.66 18.12 -17.58
C ALA A 72 5.59 19.23 -18.66
N ALA A 73 5.42 20.49 -18.25
CA ALA A 73 5.46 21.66 -19.13
C ALA A 73 6.52 22.64 -18.65
#